data_AF-A0A1J9UU66-F1
#
_entry.id   AF-A0A1J9UU66-F1
#
_cell.length_a   1.000
_cell.length_b   1.000
_cell.length_c   1.000
_cell.angle_alpha   90.00
_cell.angle_beta   90.00
_cell.angle_gamma   90.00
#
_symmetry.space_group_name_H-M   'P 1'
#
loop_
_entity.id
_entity.type
_entity.pdbx_description
1 polymer ?
#
loop_
_entity_poly.entity_id
_entity_poly.type
_entity_poly.pdbx_seq_one_letter_code
_entity_poly.pdbx_strand_id
1 'polypeptide(L)'
;MNKYSVFSLATLVIFIVLFYTMLSGVSLGTLGKPFIISMFLFPLLGTFLGLKAKKGLIKWLLIILNIIAICIIGYISLLAYGIAES
;
A
#
# COMPACT_ATOMS: atom_id res chain seq x y z
N MET A 1 17.94 -3.36 11.75
CA MET A 1 17.03 -3.96 10.73
C MET A 1 17.82 -4.23 9.45
N ASN A 2 17.50 -5.27 8.70
CA ASN A 2 18.13 -5.53 7.40
C ASN A 2 17.62 -4.53 6.35
N LYS A 3 18.41 -4.24 5.30
CA LYS A 3 18.06 -3.32 4.21
C LYS A 3 16.65 -3.61 3.63
N TYR A 4 16.32 -4.88 3.41
CA TYR A 4 15.01 -5.29 2.90
C TYR A 4 13.85 -4.99 3.86
N SER A 5 14.06 -5.11 5.17
CA SER A 5 13.06 -4.72 6.18
C SER A 5 12.85 -3.22 6.22
N VAL A 6 13.92 -2.44 6.05
CA VAL A 6 13.85 -0.97 5.97
C VAL A 6 13.09 -0.56 4.71
N PHE A 7 13.38 -1.18 3.56
CA PHE A 7 12.62 -0.89 2.33
C PHE A 7 11.15 -1.30 2.44
N SER A 8 10.83 -2.47 3.02
CA SER A 8 9.44 -2.91 3.24
C SER A 8 8.67 -1.98 4.20
N LEU A 9 9.35 -1.41 5.19
CA LEU A 9 8.79 -0.37 6.06
C LEU A 9 8.59 0.94 5.29
N ALA A 10 9.57 1.37 4.50
CA ALA A 10 9.48 2.59 3.71
C ALA A 10 8.32 2.53 2.71
N THR A 11 8.11 1.40 2.03
CA THR A 11 6.96 1.21 1.13
C THR A 11 5.63 1.28 1.87
N LEU A 12 5.56 0.76 3.10
CA LEU A 12 4.37 0.85 3.95
C LEU A 12 4.10 2.31 4.36
N VAL A 13 5.14 3.04 4.77
CA VAL A 13 5.02 4.47 5.12
C VAL A 13 4.56 5.29 3.91
N ILE A 14 5.12 5.04 2.73
CA ILE A 14 4.68 5.69 1.48
C ILE A 14 3.20 5.39 1.23
N PHE A 15 2.78 4.12 1.35
CA PHE A 15 1.38 3.76 1.21
C PHE A 15 0.48 4.53 2.19
N ILE A 16 0.86 4.65 3.46
CA ILE A 16 0.08 5.41 4.47
C ILE A 16 -0.06 6.87 4.08
N VAL A 17 1.02 7.52 3.62
CA VAL A 17 0.99 8.92 3.18
C VAL A 17 0.09 9.09 1.95
N LEU A 18 0.21 8.19 0.97
CA LEU A 18 -0.67 8.19 -0.20
C LEU A 18 -2.12 8.02 0.26
N PHE A 19 -2.39 7.05 1.13
CA PHE A 19 -3.73 6.73 1.62
C PHE A 19 -4.36 7.90 2.36
N TYR A 20 -3.60 8.57 3.21
CA TYR A 20 -4.04 9.77 3.91
C TYR A 20 -4.39 10.92 2.94
N THR A 21 -3.58 11.11 1.90
CA THR A 21 -3.85 12.12 0.87
C THR A 21 -5.19 11.85 0.17
N MET A 22 -5.51 10.59 -0.14
CA MET A 22 -6.80 10.21 -0.69
C MET A 22 -7.95 10.48 0.29
N LEU A 23 -7.78 10.14 1.57
CA LEU A 23 -8.79 10.39 2.62
C LEU A 23 -9.05 11.89 2.84
N SER A 24 -8.04 12.73 2.68
CA SER A 24 -8.18 14.18 2.81
C SER A 24 -9.00 14.83 1.69
N GLY A 25 -9.47 14.06 0.71
CA GLY A 25 -10.33 14.55 -0.37
C GLY A 25 -9.60 15.46 -1.35
N VAL A 26 -8.26 15.45 -1.36
CA VAL A 26 -7.46 16.26 -2.29
C VAL A 26 -7.75 15.81 -3.72
N SER A 27 -8.31 16.71 -4.52
CA SER A 27 -8.57 16.46 -5.93
C SER A 27 -7.25 16.48 -6.70
N LEU A 28 -6.74 15.29 -7.00
CA LEU A 28 -5.51 15.10 -7.78
C LEU A 28 -5.74 15.18 -9.30
N GLY A 29 -6.99 15.37 -9.75
CA GLY A 29 -7.35 15.45 -11.16
C GLY A 29 -6.76 14.29 -11.98
N THR A 30 -5.98 14.61 -13.01
CA THR A 30 -5.30 13.66 -13.90
C THR A 30 -4.30 12.75 -13.16
N LEU A 31 -3.76 13.19 -12.02
CA LEU A 31 -2.84 12.40 -11.20
C LEU A 31 -3.56 11.35 -10.34
N GLY A 32 -4.89 11.37 -10.24
CA GLY A 32 -5.64 10.40 -9.45
C GLY A 32 -5.42 8.94 -9.88
N LYS A 33 -5.42 8.66 -11.19
CA LYS A 33 -5.18 7.30 -11.73
C LYS A 33 -3.78 6.75 -11.37
N PRO A 34 -2.67 7.45 -11.68
CA PRO A 34 -1.34 6.97 -11.28
C PRO A 34 -1.16 6.90 -9.75
N PHE A 35 -1.89 7.72 -9.00
CA PHE A 35 -1.88 7.68 -7.53
C PHE A 35 -2.46 6.37 -6.99
N ILE A 36 -3.64 5.97 -7.47
CA ILE A 36 -4.29 4.70 -7.08
C ILE A 36 -3.41 3.51 -7.50
N ILE A 37 -2.83 3.54 -8.70
CA ILE A 37 -1.91 2.49 -9.17
C ILE A 37 -0.68 2.38 -8.23
N SER A 38 -0.13 3.51 -7.80
CA SER A 38 0.98 3.57 -6.85
C SER A 38 0.60 2.95 -5.49
N MET A 39 -0.62 3.18 -5.02
CA MET A 39 -1.13 2.59 -3.77
C MET A 39 -1.24 1.06 -3.81
N PHE A 40 -1.37 0.44 -4.98
CA PHE A 40 -1.25 -1.01 -5.12
C PHE A 40 0.22 -1.45 -5.20
N LEU A 41 1.02 -0.76 -6.01
CA LEU A 41 2.43 -1.09 -6.26
C LEU A 41 3.28 -1.08 -4.99
N PHE A 42 3.14 -0.06 -4.15
CA PHE A 42 3.99 0.07 -2.96
C PHE A 42 3.79 -1.06 -1.93
N PRO A 43 2.55 -1.41 -1.52
CA PRO A 43 2.31 -2.58 -0.69
C PRO A 43 2.73 -3.92 -1.32
N LEU A 44 2.55 -4.08 -2.64
CA LEU A 44 3.03 -5.27 -3.37
C LEU A 44 4.55 -5.40 -3.30
N LEU A 45 5.27 -4.30 -3.56
CA LEU A 45 6.72 -4.23 -3.40
C LEU A 45 7.14 -4.48 -1.95
N GLY A 46 6.43 -3.89 -0.99
CA GLY A 46 6.69 -4.07 0.44
C GLY A 46 6.53 -5.51 0.91
N THR A 47 5.53 -6.22 0.38
CA THR A 47 5.32 -7.65 0.62
C THR A 47 6.47 -8.47 0.04
N PHE A 48 6.86 -8.22 -1.22
CA PHE A 48 7.96 -8.94 -1.88
C PHE A 48 9.31 -8.72 -1.20
N LEU A 49 9.61 -7.48 -0.81
CA LEU A 49 10.83 -7.12 -0.08
C LEU A 49 10.81 -7.68 1.35
N GLY A 50 9.65 -7.70 1.99
CA GLY A 50 9.43 -8.34 3.28
C GLY A 50 9.77 -9.83 3.23
N LEU A 51 9.38 -10.55 2.17
CA LEU A 51 9.71 -11.98 1.99
C LEU A 51 11.23 -12.21 1.89
N LYS A 52 11.98 -11.30 1.29
CA LYS A 52 13.45 -11.34 1.19
C LYS A 52 14.19 -10.90 2.47
N ALA A 53 13.48 -10.40 3.49
CA ALA A 53 14.09 -10.01 4.75
C ALA A 53 14.58 -11.22 5.58
N LYS A 54 15.59 -10.97 6.42
CA LYS A 54 16.17 -11.97 7.35
C LYS A 54 15.11 -12.43 8.36
N LYS A 55 15.22 -13.68 8.85
CA LYS A 55 14.30 -14.28 9.84
C LYS A 55 14.14 -13.37 11.07
N GLY A 56 12.90 -13.19 11.53
CA GLY A 56 12.56 -12.42 12.74
C GLY A 56 11.08 -12.03 12.79
N LEU A 57 10.56 -11.68 13.97
CA LEU A 57 9.16 -11.25 14.15
C LEU A 57 8.79 -10.02 13.30
N ILE A 58 9.70 -9.06 13.19
CA ILE A 58 9.53 -7.83 12.41
C ILE A 58 9.26 -8.13 10.93
N LYS A 59 9.85 -9.20 10.39
CA LYS A 59 9.60 -9.63 9.00
C LYS A 59 8.13 -9.99 8.80
N TRP A 60 7.61 -10.85 9.67
CA TRP A 60 6.22 -11.33 9.58
C TRP A 60 5.23 -10.18 9.77
N LEU A 61 5.49 -9.31 10.74
CA LEU A 61 4.70 -8.11 10.96
C LEU A 61 4.62 -7.24 9.70
N LEU A 62 5.76 -6.94 9.07
CA LEU A 62 5.81 -6.11 7.86
C LEU A 62 5.08 -6.76 6.67
N ILE A 63 5.21 -8.08 6.49
CA ILE A 63 4.49 -8.81 5.44
C ILE A 63 2.98 -8.71 5.66
N ILE A 64 2.51 -8.99 6.87
CA ILE A 64 1.08 -8.94 7.22
C ILE A 64 0.53 -7.52 6.99
N LEU A 65 1.24 -6.49 7.44
CA LEU A 65 0.82 -5.09 7.24
C LEU A 65 0.69 -4.71 5.77
N ASN A 66 1.65 -5.13 4.92
CA ASN A 66 1.57 -4.85 3.49
C ASN A 66 0.43 -5.65 2.81
N ILE A 67 0.16 -6.89 3.23
CA ILE A 67 -0.98 -7.66 2.73
C ILE A 67 -2.30 -6.99 3.10
N ILE A 68 -2.46 -6.55 4.35
CA ILE A 68 -3.64 -5.80 4.81
C ILE A 68 -3.82 -4.53 3.96
N ALA A 69 -2.75 -3.80 3.71
CA ALA A 69 -2.78 -2.61 2.85
C ALA A 69 -3.30 -2.93 1.43
N ILE A 70 -2.85 -4.02 0.81
CA ILE A 70 -3.35 -4.50 -0.49
C ILE A 70 -4.85 -4.80 -0.43
N CYS A 71 -5.30 -5.51 0.60
CA CYS A 71 -6.72 -5.86 0.76
C CYS A 71 -7.59 -4.61 0.94
N ILE A 72 -7.14 -3.63 1.74
CA ILE A 72 -7.87 -2.37 1.97
C ILE A 72 -8.03 -1.59 0.67
N ILE A 73 -6.94 -1.37 -0.08
CA ILE A 73 -7.02 -0.61 -1.33
C ILE A 73 -7.81 -1.37 -2.41
N GLY A 74 -7.71 -2.71 -2.43
CA GLY A 74 -8.55 -3.59 -3.24
C GLY A 74 -10.04 -3.41 -2.95
N TYR A 75 -10.41 -3.48 -1.69
CA TYR A 75 -11.79 -3.31 -1.24
C TYR A 75 -12.35 -1.92 -1.55
N ILE A 76 -11.58 -0.86 -1.28
CA ILE A 76 -11.99 0.51 -1.60
C ILE A 76 -12.16 0.71 -3.11
N SER A 77 -11.27 0.14 -3.92
CA SER A 77 -11.37 0.23 -5.38
C SER A 77 -12.63 -0.47 -5.91
N LEU A 78 -12.97 -1.64 -5.35
CA LEU A 78 -14.20 -2.35 -5.68
C LEU A 78 -15.45 -1.57 -5.27
N LEU A 79 -15.45 -0.99 -4.07
CA LEU A 79 -16.55 -0.12 -3.61
C LEU A 79 -16.71 1.10 -4.53
N ALA A 80 -15.61 1.76 -4.90
CA ALA A 80 -15.62 2.91 -5.78
C ALA A 80 -16.17 2.54 -7.17
N TYR A 81 -15.81 1.36 -7.70
CA TYR A 81 -16.36 0.84 -8.94
C TYR A 81 -17.87 0.60 -8.85
N GLY A 82 -18.34 -0.05 -7.78
CA GLY A 82 -19.76 -0.31 -7.58
C GLY A 82 -20.62 0.95 -7.45
N ILE A 83 -20.09 2.01 -6.82
CA ILE A 83 -20.77 3.31 -6.73
C ILE A 83 -20.76 4.04 -8.09
N ALA A 84 -19.70 3.89 -8.89
CA ALA A 84 -19.61 4.53 -10.19
C ALA A 84 -20.55 3.93 -11.25
N GLU A 85 -20.92 2.66 -11.09
CA GLU A 85 -21.88 1.97 -11.96
C GLU A 85 -23.35 2.07 -11.52
N SER A 86 -23.64 2.63 -10.33
CA SER A 86 -25.01 2.83 -9.82
C SER A 86 -25.54 4.22 -10.15
#